data_AF-A0A8S3SMC6-F1
#
_entry.id   AF-A0A8S3SMC6-F1
#
_cell.length_a   1.000
_cell.length_b   1.000
_cell.length_c   1.000
_cell.angle_alpha   90.00
_cell.angle_beta   90.00
_cell.angle_gamma   90.00
#
_symmetry.space_group_name_H-M   'P 1'
#
loop_
_entity.id
_entity.type
_entity.pdbx_description
1 polymer ?
#
loop_
_entity_poly.entity_id
_entity_poly.type
_entity_poly.pdbx_seq_one_letter_code
_entity_poly.pdbx_strand_id
1 'polypeptide(L)'
;MICPSCVAGIHKKHDLVEMQVEIQRKVENVQTRIKLNESKLKELQDGETKLRGIYTTEQEYYKNMDAKISEQEKHILNILQNHTRSLKDELNEKWILIDHSVSGEIKKVIESGTKLEAQNKTLLEILHSNDPVKIFACSASSMKIGITNFNFKSMPVFVPNKQHEIDLKYGFLKQMSFNEKLLSQLKKDRIPQLTCPSRIASNSKGYIAVVDIHSHEYDGRVAVLNAKGKIKNFYTGHPDINTDCPFKPSDIEVTQQENFLVLDCQSCCVHVLDERGGFKGFYDIRHINPDGSPQTFALDNNNKYLYVGYSSIQYEDSKAGSKCV
;
A
#
# COMPACT_ATOMS: atom_id res chain seq x y z
N MET A 1 13.04 66.30 -60.69
CA MET A 1 14.34 66.23 -59.99
C MET A 1 15.43 66.08 -61.04
N ILE A 2 16.43 66.97 -61.05
CA ILE A 2 17.55 66.91 -62.01
C ILE A 2 18.69 66.13 -61.34
N CYS A 3 19.21 65.09 -62.00
CA CYS A 3 20.30 64.26 -61.48
C CYS A 3 21.59 65.11 -61.33
N PRO A 4 22.16 65.28 -60.12
CA PRO A 4 23.36 66.10 -59.90
C PRO A 4 24.55 65.65 -60.78
N SER A 5 24.68 64.34 -61.00
CA SER A 5 25.74 63.75 -61.82
C SER A 5 25.58 63.98 -63.33
N CYS A 6 24.33 64.15 -63.82
CA CYS A 6 24.05 64.53 -65.21
C CYS A 6 24.35 66.02 -65.47
N VAL A 7 24.08 66.89 -64.48
CA VAL A 7 24.41 68.33 -64.56
C VAL A 7 25.91 68.56 -64.52
N ALA A 8 26.64 67.73 -63.76
CA ALA A 8 28.09 67.76 -63.66
C ALA A 8 28.81 67.08 -64.84
N GLY A 9 28.10 66.52 -65.83
CA GLY A 9 28.68 65.91 -67.03
C GLY A 9 29.44 64.59 -66.80
N ILE A 10 29.29 63.98 -65.62
CA ILE A 10 30.11 62.83 -65.17
C ILE A 10 29.65 61.51 -65.82
N HIS A 11 28.44 61.47 -66.38
CA HIS A 11 27.93 60.36 -67.18
C HIS A 11 26.91 60.84 -68.21
N LYS A 12 26.61 60.01 -69.23
CA LYS A 12 25.67 60.34 -70.31
C LYS A 12 24.31 60.79 -69.74
N LYS A 13 23.77 61.87 -70.31
CA LYS A 13 22.47 62.47 -69.95
C LYS A 13 21.42 61.36 -70.02
N HIS A 14 20.70 61.13 -68.92
CA HIS A 14 19.63 60.12 -68.90
C HIS A 14 18.62 60.45 -70.00
N ASP A 15 18.43 59.52 -70.94
CA ASP A 15 17.31 59.60 -71.86
C ASP A 15 16.03 59.32 -71.04
N LEU A 16 15.13 60.30 -71.02
CA LEU A 16 13.84 60.18 -70.34
C LEU A 16 13.06 58.97 -70.87
N VAL A 17 13.24 58.62 -72.15
CA VAL A 17 12.62 57.47 -72.78
C VAL A 17 13.19 56.16 -72.22
N GLU A 18 14.52 56.05 -72.06
CA GLU A 18 15.15 54.86 -71.48
C GLU A 18 14.75 54.64 -70.00
N MET A 19 14.67 55.72 -69.21
CA MET A 19 14.19 55.62 -67.82
C MET A 19 12.72 55.19 -67.76
N GLN A 20 11.89 55.68 -68.67
CA GLN A 20 10.48 55.29 -68.74
C GLN A 20 10.32 53.80 -69.11
N VAL A 21 11.13 53.29 -70.05
CA VAL A 21 11.18 51.87 -70.41
C VAL A 21 11.62 51.02 -69.21
N GLU A 22 12.65 51.42 -68.47
CA GLU A 22 13.13 50.68 -67.30
C GLU A 22 12.12 50.68 -66.15
N ILE A 23 11.42 51.79 -65.92
CA ILE A 23 10.32 51.86 -64.95
C ILE A 23 9.21 50.91 -65.37
N GLN A 24 8.80 50.92 -66.64
CA GLN A 24 7.74 50.06 -67.16
C GLN A 24 8.11 48.57 -67.00
N ARG A 25 9.36 48.20 -67.30
CA ARG A 25 9.89 46.85 -67.09
C ARG A 25 9.84 46.42 -65.63
N LYS A 26 10.18 47.33 -64.70
CA LYS A 26 10.08 47.06 -63.25
C LYS A 26 8.63 46.91 -62.79
N VAL A 27 7.71 47.72 -63.31
CA VAL A 27 6.27 47.60 -63.04
C VAL A 27 5.75 46.23 -63.48
N GLU A 28 6.09 45.80 -64.69
CA GLU A 28 5.70 44.48 -65.22
C GLU A 28 6.27 43.31 -64.40
N ASN A 29 7.51 43.43 -63.95
CA ASN A 29 8.15 42.44 -63.08
C ASN A 29 7.43 42.36 -61.72
N VAL A 30 7.10 43.51 -61.12
CA VAL A 30 6.32 43.56 -59.87
C VAL A 30 4.93 42.95 -60.06
N GLN A 31 4.24 43.28 -61.16
CA GLN A 31 2.92 42.71 -61.46
C GLN A 31 2.97 41.18 -61.62
N THR A 32 3.99 40.66 -62.29
CA THR A 32 4.20 39.20 -62.41
C THR A 32 4.42 38.54 -61.06
N ARG A 33 5.20 39.17 -60.17
CA ARG A 33 5.43 38.68 -58.80
C ARG A 33 4.16 38.73 -57.94
N ILE A 34 3.32 39.76 -58.10
CA ILE A 34 2.02 39.85 -57.42
C ILE A 34 1.14 38.67 -57.83
N LYS A 35 0.97 38.42 -59.13
CA LYS A 35 0.17 37.27 -59.63
C LYS A 35 0.69 35.93 -59.12
N LEU A 36 2.01 35.74 -59.09
CA LEU A 36 2.61 34.52 -58.56
C LEU A 36 2.31 34.35 -57.05
N ASN A 37 2.42 35.44 -56.28
CA ASN A 37 2.11 35.42 -54.85
C ASN A 37 0.63 35.19 -54.57
N GLU A 38 -0.27 35.73 -55.39
CA GLU A 38 -1.72 35.46 -55.30
C GLU A 38 -2.02 33.98 -55.54
N SER A 39 -1.38 33.36 -56.53
CA SER A 39 -1.50 31.91 -56.78
C SER A 39 -1.02 31.09 -55.59
N LYS A 40 0.15 31.43 -55.02
CA LYS A 40 0.70 30.74 -53.83
C LYS A 40 -0.19 30.93 -52.61
N LEU A 41 -0.76 32.12 -52.42
CA LEU A 41 -1.68 32.39 -51.32
C LEU A 41 -2.92 31.49 -51.42
N LYS A 42 -3.45 31.30 -52.62
CA LYS A 42 -4.59 30.41 -52.87
C LYS A 42 -4.26 28.95 -52.55
N GLU A 43 -3.10 28.46 -52.98
CA GLU A 43 -2.64 27.10 -52.64
C GLU A 43 -2.51 26.89 -51.13
N LEU A 44 -1.99 27.88 -50.40
CA LEU A 44 -1.89 27.84 -48.95
C LEU A 44 -3.27 27.82 -48.27
N GLN A 45 -4.23 28.60 -48.75
CA GLN A 45 -5.60 28.60 -48.23
C GLN A 45 -6.32 27.27 -48.47
N ASP A 46 -6.13 26.66 -49.65
CA ASP A 46 -6.65 25.33 -49.95
C ASP A 46 -6.01 24.26 -49.06
N GLY A 47 -4.70 24.38 -48.81
CA GLY A 47 -3.96 23.53 -47.87
C GLY A 47 -4.48 23.64 -46.44
N GLU A 48 -4.70 24.86 -45.95
CA GLU A 48 -5.27 25.11 -44.62
C GLU A 48 -6.65 24.49 -44.46
N THR A 49 -7.51 24.63 -45.48
CA THR A 49 -8.86 24.06 -45.46
C THR A 49 -8.83 22.53 -45.37
N LYS A 50 -7.93 21.88 -46.12
CA LYS A 50 -7.74 20.41 -46.05
C LYS A 50 -7.24 19.96 -44.68
N LEU A 51 -6.24 20.64 -44.13
CA LEU A 51 -5.70 20.32 -42.81
C LEU A 51 -6.75 20.48 -41.71
N ARG A 52 -7.58 21.53 -41.80
CA ARG A 52 -8.71 21.75 -40.88
C ARG A 52 -9.72 20.60 -40.95
N GLY A 53 -10.04 20.13 -42.15
CA GLY A 53 -10.91 18.97 -42.36
C GLY A 53 -10.37 17.70 -41.69
N ILE A 54 -9.08 17.39 -41.90
CA ILE A 54 -8.41 16.24 -41.27
C ILE A 54 -8.49 16.34 -39.75
N TYR A 55 -8.15 17.50 -39.19
CA TYR A 55 -8.18 17.73 -37.75
C TYR A 55 -9.59 17.53 -37.18
N THR A 56 -10.64 18.00 -37.85
CA THR A 56 -12.02 17.79 -37.41
C THR A 56 -12.42 16.30 -37.43
N THR A 57 -12.00 15.54 -38.45
CA THR A 57 -12.30 14.11 -38.52
C THR A 57 -11.57 13.30 -37.44
N GLU A 58 -10.31 13.65 -37.14
CA GLU A 58 -9.56 13.01 -36.05
C GLU A 58 -10.20 13.32 -34.69
N GLN A 59 -10.60 14.57 -34.45
CA GLN A 59 -11.32 14.94 -33.22
C GLN A 59 -12.61 14.15 -33.03
N GLU A 60 -13.39 13.95 -34.10
CA GLU A 60 -14.63 13.17 -34.02
C GLU A 60 -14.36 11.69 -33.77
N TYR A 61 -13.28 11.13 -34.35
CA TYR A 61 -12.83 9.78 -34.10
C TYR A 61 -12.46 9.55 -32.62
N TYR A 62 -11.64 10.43 -32.04
CA TYR A 62 -11.26 10.33 -30.62
C TYR A 62 -12.46 10.48 -29.70
N LYS A 63 -13.36 11.44 -29.98
CA LYS A 63 -14.61 11.62 -29.21
C LYS A 63 -15.49 10.38 -29.22
N ASN A 64 -15.55 9.65 -30.33
CA ASN A 64 -16.30 8.40 -30.44
C ASN A 64 -15.63 7.27 -29.64
N MET A 65 -14.30 7.18 -29.68
CA MET A 65 -13.57 6.22 -28.85
C MET A 65 -13.77 6.48 -27.35
N ASP A 66 -13.68 7.74 -26.91
CA ASP A 66 -13.91 8.11 -25.51
C ASP A 66 -15.32 7.72 -25.04
N ALA A 67 -16.33 7.90 -25.90
CA ALA A 67 -17.70 7.50 -25.58
C ALA A 67 -17.83 5.97 -25.40
N LYS A 68 -17.18 5.19 -26.26
CA LYS A 68 -17.17 3.72 -26.17
C LYS A 68 -16.42 3.22 -24.93
N ILE A 69 -15.27 3.83 -24.62
CA ILE A 69 -14.50 3.52 -23.42
C ILE A 69 -15.35 3.80 -22.18
N SER A 70 -15.99 4.98 -22.12
CA SER A 70 -16.86 5.35 -21.00
C SER A 70 -18.06 4.40 -20.82
N GLU A 71 -18.62 3.89 -21.92
CA GLU A 71 -19.69 2.88 -21.87
C GLU A 71 -19.19 1.53 -21.32
N GLN A 72 -18.02 1.07 -21.77
CA GLN A 72 -17.40 -0.16 -21.27
C GLN A 72 -17.04 -0.06 -19.78
N GLU A 73 -16.48 1.06 -19.34
CA GLU A 73 -16.18 1.31 -17.93
C GLU A 73 -17.44 1.21 -17.05
N LYS A 74 -18.56 1.80 -17.48
CA LYS A 74 -19.85 1.69 -16.76
C LYS A 74 -20.32 0.24 -16.69
N HIS A 75 -20.16 -0.52 -17.77
CA HIS A 75 -20.54 -1.93 -17.80
C HIS A 75 -19.71 -2.77 -16.82
N ILE A 76 -18.38 -2.58 -16.82
CA ILE A 76 -17.45 -3.25 -15.90
C ILE A 76 -17.78 -2.90 -14.45
N LEU A 77 -18.00 -1.61 -14.15
CA LEU A 77 -18.35 -1.16 -12.80
C LEU A 77 -19.65 -1.80 -12.30
N ASN A 78 -20.66 -1.94 -13.16
CA ASN A 78 -21.91 -2.62 -12.81
C ASN A 78 -21.69 -4.11 -12.49
N ILE A 79 -20.89 -4.81 -13.31
CA ILE A 79 -20.54 -6.22 -13.07
C ILE A 79 -19.82 -6.37 -11.72
N LEU A 80 -18.84 -5.51 -11.43
CA LEU A 80 -18.08 -5.54 -10.19
C LEU A 80 -18.96 -5.25 -8.97
N GLN A 81 -19.86 -4.27 -9.07
CA GLN A 81 -20.80 -3.95 -7.99
C GLN A 81 -21.75 -5.11 -7.70
N ASN A 82 -22.25 -5.79 -8.74
CA ASN A 82 -23.15 -6.94 -8.56
C ASN A 82 -22.42 -8.14 -7.96
N HIS A 83 -21.21 -8.46 -8.40
CA HIS A 83 -20.39 -9.52 -7.79
C HIS A 83 -20.05 -9.21 -6.33
N THR A 84 -19.67 -7.96 -6.04
CA THR A 84 -19.35 -7.53 -4.67
C THR A 84 -20.57 -7.68 -3.75
N ARG A 85 -21.78 -7.35 -4.23
CA ARG A 85 -23.01 -7.52 -3.48
C ARG A 85 -23.31 -9.01 -3.23
N SER A 86 -23.22 -9.85 -4.26
CA SER A 86 -23.41 -11.31 -4.15
C SER A 86 -22.47 -11.95 -3.13
N LEU A 87 -21.17 -11.64 -3.21
CA LEU A 87 -20.18 -12.17 -2.27
C LEU A 87 -20.44 -11.70 -0.83
N LYS A 88 -20.89 -10.46 -0.66
CA LYS A 88 -21.25 -9.93 0.66
C LYS A 88 -22.45 -10.68 1.24
N ASP A 89 -23.45 -10.96 0.43
CA ASP A 89 -24.65 -11.70 0.85
C ASP A 89 -24.29 -13.14 1.23
N GLU A 90 -23.48 -13.83 0.42
CA GLU A 90 -22.97 -15.18 0.75
C GLU A 90 -22.13 -15.21 2.04
N LEU A 91 -21.27 -14.22 2.24
CA LEU A 91 -20.46 -14.11 3.46
C LEU A 91 -21.36 -13.90 4.69
N ASN A 92 -22.41 -13.08 4.54
CA ASN A 92 -23.35 -12.79 5.61
C ASN A 92 -24.19 -14.02 5.98
N GLU A 93 -24.64 -14.82 5.00
CA GLU A 93 -25.32 -16.10 5.27
C GLU A 93 -24.41 -17.07 6.04
N LYS A 94 -23.15 -17.22 5.61
CA LYS A 94 -22.18 -18.06 6.32
C LYS A 94 -21.90 -17.56 7.74
N TRP A 95 -21.83 -16.24 7.93
CA TRP A 95 -21.62 -15.65 9.25
C TRP A 95 -22.77 -15.95 10.20
N ILE A 96 -24.02 -15.84 9.74
CA ILE A 96 -25.22 -16.18 10.52
C ILE A 96 -25.21 -17.66 10.94
N LEU A 97 -24.80 -18.56 10.06
CA LEU A 97 -24.70 -20.00 10.38
C LEU A 97 -23.66 -20.27 11.47
N ILE A 98 -22.49 -19.64 11.39
CA ILE A 98 -21.43 -19.77 12.40
C ILE A 98 -21.92 -19.19 13.74
N ASP A 99 -22.52 -18.01 13.73
CA ASP A 99 -23.01 -17.34 14.95
C ASP A 99 -24.06 -18.20 15.67
N HIS A 100 -25.03 -18.76 14.94
CA HIS A 100 -26.01 -19.68 15.52
C HIS A 100 -25.38 -20.96 16.08
N SER A 101 -24.40 -21.55 15.38
CA SER A 101 -23.72 -22.76 15.86
C SER A 101 -22.92 -22.50 17.14
N VAL A 102 -22.16 -21.39 17.17
CA VAL A 102 -21.33 -21.02 18.33
C VAL A 102 -22.21 -20.63 19.51
N SER A 103 -23.27 -19.84 19.28
CA SER A 103 -24.23 -19.45 20.31
C SER A 103 -24.93 -20.65 20.96
N GLY A 104 -25.29 -21.66 20.16
CA GLY A 104 -25.86 -22.91 20.66
C GLY A 104 -24.91 -23.68 21.59
N GLU A 105 -23.64 -23.81 21.22
CA GLU A 105 -22.63 -24.49 22.05
C GLU A 105 -22.30 -23.70 23.33
N ILE A 106 -22.19 -22.36 23.24
CA ILE A 106 -22.01 -21.49 24.41
C ILE A 106 -23.17 -21.69 25.41
N LYS A 107 -24.42 -21.76 24.92
CA LYS A 107 -25.59 -21.97 25.77
C LYS A 107 -25.52 -23.30 26.53
N LYS A 108 -25.11 -24.40 25.88
CA LYS A 108 -24.92 -25.71 26.54
C LYS A 108 -23.84 -25.66 27.63
N VAL A 109 -22.75 -24.95 27.38
CA VAL A 109 -21.66 -24.78 28.35
C VAL A 109 -22.14 -23.97 29.56
N ILE A 110 -22.91 -22.90 29.35
CA ILE A 110 -23.50 -22.10 30.43
C ILE A 110 -24.48 -22.94 31.26
N GLU A 111 -25.38 -23.70 30.63
CA GLU A 111 -26.32 -24.60 31.31
C GLU A 111 -25.57 -25.67 32.14
N SER A 112 -24.48 -26.22 31.60
CA SER A 112 -23.64 -27.17 32.34
C SER A 112 -22.92 -26.51 33.52
N GLY A 113 -22.39 -25.29 33.34
CA GLY A 113 -21.72 -24.52 34.37
C GLY A 113 -22.64 -24.15 35.54
N THR A 114 -23.84 -23.66 35.24
CA THR A 114 -24.88 -23.35 36.25
C THR A 114 -25.32 -24.57 37.04
N LYS A 115 -25.42 -25.75 36.41
CA LYS A 115 -25.72 -27.01 37.11
C LYS A 115 -24.59 -27.40 38.06
N LEU A 116 -23.34 -27.25 37.65
CA LEU A 116 -22.15 -27.49 38.49
C LEU A 116 -22.09 -26.53 39.67
N GLU A 117 -22.40 -25.25 39.45
CA GLU A 117 -22.44 -24.23 40.49
C GLU A 117 -23.52 -24.54 41.55
N ALA A 118 -24.72 -24.95 41.12
CA ALA A 118 -25.78 -25.38 42.03
C ALA A 118 -25.36 -26.60 42.87
N GLN A 119 -24.70 -27.59 42.25
CA GLN A 119 -24.16 -28.76 42.96
C GLN A 119 -23.10 -28.36 44.00
N ASN A 120 -22.17 -27.48 43.64
CA ASN A 120 -21.14 -26.97 44.55
C ASN A 120 -21.75 -26.21 45.73
N LYS A 121 -22.81 -25.43 45.51
CA LYS A 121 -23.54 -24.75 46.58
C LYS A 121 -24.17 -25.75 47.56
N THR A 122 -24.84 -26.79 47.05
CA THR A 122 -25.40 -27.87 47.90
C THR A 122 -24.31 -28.59 48.69
N LEU A 123 -23.15 -28.88 48.07
CA LEU A 123 -22.02 -29.50 48.75
C LEU A 123 -21.46 -28.60 49.87
N LEU A 124 -21.34 -27.29 49.62
CA LEU A 124 -20.92 -26.31 50.63
C LEU A 124 -21.90 -26.23 51.80
N GLU A 125 -23.21 -26.27 51.53
CA GLU A 125 -24.25 -26.31 52.59
C GLU A 125 -24.15 -27.58 53.45
N ILE A 126 -23.87 -28.75 52.83
CA ILE A 126 -23.63 -30.00 53.56
C ILE A 126 -22.38 -29.90 54.43
N LEU A 127 -21.26 -29.40 53.87
CA LEU A 127 -20.00 -29.19 54.59
C LEU A 127 -20.18 -28.23 55.78
N HIS A 128 -20.85 -27.10 55.58
CA HIS A 128 -21.10 -26.12 56.64
C HIS A 128 -22.08 -26.61 57.70
N SER A 129 -22.94 -27.58 57.40
CA SER A 129 -23.87 -28.15 58.38
C SER A 129 -23.18 -28.98 59.48
N ASN A 130 -21.94 -29.43 59.25
CA ASN A 130 -21.19 -30.34 60.15
C ASN A 130 -22.01 -31.57 60.60
N ASP A 131 -23.03 -31.97 59.83
CA ASP A 131 -23.87 -33.13 60.09
C ASP A 131 -23.17 -34.39 59.58
N PRO A 132 -22.64 -35.26 60.46
CA PRO A 132 -21.86 -36.43 60.05
C PRO A 132 -22.68 -37.38 59.16
N VAL A 133 -24.00 -37.49 59.36
CA VAL A 133 -24.86 -38.39 58.56
C VAL A 133 -24.96 -37.90 57.12
N LYS A 134 -25.11 -36.59 56.90
CA LYS A 134 -25.16 -35.99 55.55
C LYS A 134 -23.81 -36.03 54.85
N ILE A 135 -22.72 -35.84 55.59
CA ILE A 135 -21.35 -35.91 55.07
C ILE A 135 -21.02 -37.34 54.60
N PHE A 136 -21.35 -38.36 55.41
CA PHE A 136 -21.13 -39.77 55.04
C PHE A 136 -22.01 -40.20 53.85
N ALA A 137 -23.29 -39.79 53.80
CA ALA A 137 -24.18 -40.08 52.68
C ALA A 137 -23.74 -39.42 51.35
N CYS A 138 -23.15 -38.23 51.42
CA CYS A 138 -22.61 -37.52 50.26
C CYS A 138 -21.38 -38.25 49.68
N SER A 139 -20.47 -38.74 50.54
CA SER A 139 -19.26 -39.49 50.12
C SER A 139 -19.59 -40.79 49.38
N ALA A 140 -20.66 -41.48 49.76
CA ALA A 140 -21.13 -42.71 49.11
C ALA A 140 -21.75 -42.44 47.71
N SER A 141 -22.26 -41.23 47.48
CA SER A 141 -22.89 -40.83 46.22
C SER A 141 -21.87 -40.35 45.18
N SER A 142 -20.79 -39.68 45.61
CA SER A 142 -19.68 -39.25 44.74
C SER A 142 -18.87 -40.41 44.16
N MET A 143 -18.94 -41.60 44.76
CA MET A 143 -18.21 -42.80 44.30
C MET A 143 -18.79 -43.42 43.02
N LYS A 144 -19.98 -42.99 42.57
CA LYS A 144 -20.61 -43.41 41.30
C LYS A 144 -20.28 -42.52 40.10
N ILE A 145 -19.69 -41.34 40.31
CA ILE A 145 -19.21 -40.46 39.24
C ILE A 145 -17.71 -40.69 39.17
N GLY A 146 -17.25 -41.37 38.12
CA GLY A 146 -15.89 -41.90 37.98
C GLY A 146 -14.78 -40.84 38.04
N ILE A 147 -14.39 -40.44 39.24
CA ILE A 147 -13.19 -39.66 39.51
C ILE A 147 -12.25 -40.58 40.29
N THR A 148 -11.52 -41.43 39.57
CA THR A 148 -10.41 -42.17 40.15
C THR A 148 -9.13 -41.34 40.04
N ASN A 149 -8.46 -41.21 41.19
CA ASN A 149 -7.11 -40.68 41.41
C ASN A 149 -6.91 -39.17 41.42
N PHE A 150 -6.98 -38.58 42.62
CA PHE A 150 -6.01 -37.55 43.01
C PHE A 150 -5.47 -37.83 44.41
N ASN A 151 -4.15 -38.06 44.49
CA ASN A 151 -3.38 -38.02 45.72
C ASN A 151 -3.35 -36.58 46.24
N PHE A 152 -4.03 -36.30 47.36
CA PHE A 152 -3.91 -35.01 48.03
C PHE A 152 -2.56 -34.94 48.75
N LYS A 153 -1.57 -34.29 48.14
CA LYS A 153 -0.59 -33.51 48.91
C LYS A 153 -1.26 -32.18 49.26
N SER A 154 -1.34 -31.87 50.54
CA SER A 154 -1.91 -30.63 51.05
C SER A 154 -1.28 -29.40 50.36
N MET A 155 -2.08 -28.64 49.63
CA MET A 155 -1.72 -27.28 49.22
C MET A 155 -2.25 -26.27 50.26
N PRO A 156 -1.50 -25.20 50.56
CA PRO A 156 -1.97 -24.12 51.41
C PRO A 156 -3.05 -23.28 50.72
N VAL A 157 -3.95 -22.77 51.56
CA VAL A 157 -5.14 -21.98 51.23
C VAL A 157 -4.76 -20.60 50.67
N PHE A 158 -5.45 -20.20 49.59
CA PHE A 158 -5.37 -18.92 48.90
C PHE A 158 -6.02 -17.78 49.69
N VAL A 159 -5.49 -16.56 49.56
CA VAL A 159 -6.27 -15.31 49.69
C VAL A 159 -5.99 -14.45 48.45
N PRO A 160 -6.94 -14.27 47.52
CA PRO A 160 -6.80 -13.33 46.42
C PRO A 160 -7.20 -11.93 46.90
N ASN A 161 -6.30 -10.96 46.80
CA ASN A 161 -6.71 -9.57 46.85
C ASN A 161 -5.86 -8.71 45.91
N LYS A 162 -6.57 -8.04 44.99
CA LYS A 162 -6.14 -7.02 44.01
C LYS A 162 -5.53 -7.52 42.70
N GLN A 163 -6.42 -7.83 41.76
CA GLN A 163 -6.12 -7.75 40.33
C GLN A 163 -7.30 -7.10 39.60
N HIS A 164 -7.44 -5.78 39.77
CA HIS A 164 -8.44 -4.99 39.05
C HIS A 164 -7.99 -3.53 38.85
N GLU A 165 -6.81 -3.33 38.25
CA GLU A 165 -6.37 -1.96 37.92
C GLU A 165 -5.48 -1.84 36.67
N ILE A 166 -5.47 -2.85 35.79
CA ILE A 166 -4.70 -2.80 34.53
C ILE A 166 -5.62 -2.88 33.29
N ASP A 167 -6.80 -3.52 33.39
CA ASP A 167 -7.74 -3.64 32.26
C ASP A 167 -8.59 -2.38 31.99
N LEU A 168 -8.62 -1.42 32.91
CA LEU A 168 -9.31 -0.14 32.71
C LEU A 168 -8.45 0.93 32.01
N LYS A 169 -7.14 0.69 31.83
CA LYS A 169 -6.21 1.69 31.27
C LYS A 169 -6.02 1.58 29.76
N TYR A 170 -6.38 0.45 29.15
CA TYR A 170 -6.25 0.24 27.69
C TYR A 170 -7.59 0.03 26.97
N GLY A 171 -8.72 0.09 27.68
CA GLY A 171 -10.07 0.08 27.09
C GLY A 171 -10.54 1.41 26.48
N PHE A 172 -9.75 2.49 26.58
CA PHE A 172 -10.15 3.83 26.15
C PHE A 172 -9.82 4.20 24.70
N LEU A 173 -9.23 3.30 23.90
CA LEU A 173 -8.89 3.58 22.50
C LEU A 173 -9.97 3.22 21.48
N LYS A 174 -11.19 2.85 21.92
CA LYS A 174 -12.30 2.54 20.99
C LYS A 174 -13.33 3.66 20.81
N GLN A 175 -13.12 4.82 21.42
CA GLN A 175 -13.92 6.03 21.19
C GLN A 175 -13.05 7.29 21.28
N MET A 176 -12.28 7.57 20.24
CA MET A 176 -11.92 8.95 19.94
C MET A 176 -12.32 9.24 18.52
N SER A 177 -13.31 10.12 18.38
CA SER A 177 -13.48 10.89 17.17
C SER A 177 -12.13 11.46 16.76
N PHE A 178 -11.79 11.26 15.48
CA PHE A 178 -10.56 11.70 14.87
C PHE A 178 -10.37 13.20 15.12
N ASN A 179 -9.48 13.53 16.05
CA ASN A 179 -9.36 14.88 16.59
C ASN A 179 -8.45 15.69 15.66
N GLU A 180 -9.02 16.44 14.71
CA GLU A 180 -8.28 17.31 13.76
C GLU A 180 -7.31 18.29 14.46
N LYS A 181 -7.60 18.62 15.72
CA LYS A 181 -6.77 19.43 16.61
C LYS A 181 -5.46 18.73 17.01
N LEU A 182 -5.51 17.41 17.23
CA LEU A 182 -4.33 16.59 17.52
C LEU A 182 -3.50 16.39 16.25
N LEU A 183 -4.16 16.17 15.10
CA LEU A 183 -3.47 16.06 13.80
C LEU A 183 -2.73 17.36 13.43
N SER A 184 -3.32 18.51 13.73
CA SER A 184 -2.70 19.83 13.49
C SER A 184 -1.58 20.16 14.48
N GLN A 185 -1.66 19.68 15.73
CA GLN A 185 -0.53 19.73 16.67
C GLN A 185 0.63 18.81 16.25
N LEU A 186 0.33 17.58 15.82
CA LEU A 186 1.31 16.62 15.29
C LEU A 186 1.97 17.07 13.97
N LYS A 187 1.32 17.97 13.21
CA LYS A 187 1.91 18.64 12.03
C LYS A 187 2.79 19.85 12.39
N LYS A 188 2.55 20.48 13.54
CA LYS A 188 3.31 21.64 14.04
C LYS A 188 4.63 21.23 14.67
N ASP A 189 4.63 20.13 15.41
CA ASP A 189 5.84 19.47 15.83
C ASP A 189 6.43 18.80 14.59
N ARG A 190 7.61 19.24 14.12
CA ARG A 190 8.32 18.64 12.97
C ARG A 190 8.82 17.22 13.26
N ILE A 191 7.94 16.36 13.79
CA ILE A 191 8.17 14.93 13.90
C ILE A 191 8.03 14.40 12.47
N PRO A 192 9.08 13.79 11.90
CA PRO A 192 8.96 13.15 10.60
C PRO A 192 7.78 12.17 10.66
N GLN A 193 6.70 12.49 9.94
CA GLN A 193 5.49 11.68 10.01
C GLN A 193 5.73 10.39 9.23
N LEU A 194 5.35 9.27 9.84
CA LEU A 194 5.16 8.02 9.12
C LEU A 194 3.95 8.20 8.21
N THR A 195 4.09 7.83 6.94
CA THR A 195 3.08 8.10 5.91
C THR A 195 2.08 6.96 5.82
N CYS A 196 2.57 5.72 5.68
CA CYS A 196 1.78 4.50 5.64
C CYS A 196 2.53 3.38 6.37
N PRO A 197 2.54 3.38 7.72
CA PRO A 197 3.18 2.32 8.49
C PRO A 197 2.45 0.99 8.25
N SER A 198 3.17 -0.03 7.81
CA SER A 198 2.60 -1.32 7.38
C SER A 198 3.03 -2.50 8.24
N ARG A 199 4.26 -2.48 8.79
CA ARG A 199 4.82 -3.51 9.67
C ARG A 199 5.69 -2.89 10.74
N ILE A 200 5.81 -3.56 11.88
CA ILE A 200 6.66 -3.13 13.00
C ILE A 200 7.39 -4.32 13.60
N ALA A 201 8.59 -4.08 14.11
CA ALA A 201 9.29 -5.03 14.98
C ALA A 201 10.02 -4.28 16.10
N SER A 202 10.18 -4.92 17.25
CA SER A 202 10.84 -4.32 18.40
C SER A 202 11.89 -5.26 18.97
N ASN A 203 13.04 -4.70 19.35
CA ASN A 203 14.13 -5.45 19.94
C ASN A 203 14.14 -5.32 21.49
N SER A 204 14.90 -6.16 22.19
CA SER A 204 14.94 -6.18 23.66
C SER A 204 15.59 -4.92 24.26
N LYS A 205 16.38 -4.20 23.46
CA LYS A 205 16.95 -2.87 23.80
C LYS A 205 15.90 -1.74 23.74
N GLY A 206 14.66 -2.02 23.35
CA GLY A 206 13.56 -1.07 23.31
C GLY A 206 13.55 -0.16 22.08
N TYR A 207 14.29 -0.51 21.02
CA TYR A 207 14.14 0.12 19.71
C TYR A 207 13.00 -0.52 18.94
N ILE A 208 12.28 0.30 18.19
CA ILE A 208 11.15 -0.12 17.35
C ILE A 208 11.48 0.28 15.92
N ALA A 209 11.49 -0.68 15.01
CA ALA A 209 11.59 -0.43 13.59
C ALA A 209 10.20 -0.52 12.96
N VAL A 210 9.89 0.43 12.09
CA VAL A 210 8.59 0.56 11.42
C VAL A 210 8.83 0.63 9.93
N VAL A 211 8.25 -0.31 9.20
CA VAL A 211 8.14 -0.24 7.74
C VAL A 211 7.09 0.80 7.39
N ASP A 212 7.49 1.81 6.64
CA ASP A 212 6.69 2.94 6.21
C ASP A 212 6.71 3.01 4.68
N ILE A 213 5.60 2.69 4.05
CA ILE A 213 5.48 2.60 2.58
C ILE A 213 4.94 3.94 2.07
N HIS A 214 5.50 4.48 0.98
CA HIS A 214 4.93 5.66 0.35
C HIS A 214 3.91 5.23 -0.72
N SER A 215 2.71 5.82 -0.68
CA SER A 215 1.55 5.36 -1.47
C SER A 215 1.65 5.63 -2.97
N HIS A 216 2.67 6.33 -3.44
CA HIS A 216 2.69 6.87 -4.81
C HIS A 216 3.74 6.26 -5.75
N GLU A 217 4.80 5.61 -5.26
CA GLU A 217 5.88 5.14 -6.17
C GLU A 217 6.41 3.72 -5.87
N TYR A 218 5.68 2.93 -5.06
CA TYR A 218 6.14 1.60 -4.62
C TYR A 218 7.49 1.62 -3.90
N ASP A 219 7.92 2.78 -3.42
CA ASP A 219 9.08 2.98 -2.57
C ASP A 219 8.65 3.00 -1.10
N GLY A 220 9.60 2.70 -0.21
CA GLY A 220 9.36 2.79 1.21
C GLY A 220 10.63 3.03 1.99
N ARG A 221 10.49 3.04 3.30
CA ARG A 221 11.59 3.20 4.24
C ARG A 221 11.32 2.42 5.51
N VAL A 222 12.37 2.21 6.29
CA VAL A 222 12.27 1.74 7.67
C VAL A 222 12.67 2.86 8.61
N ALA A 223 11.71 3.29 9.43
CA ALA A 223 11.96 4.25 10.50
C ALA A 223 12.33 3.51 11.78
N VAL A 224 13.47 3.83 12.37
CA VAL A 224 13.86 3.26 13.67
C VAL A 224 13.68 4.30 14.76
N LEU A 225 12.86 3.96 15.74
CA LEU A 225 12.51 4.76 16.90
C LEU A 225 13.17 4.19 18.15
N ASN A 226 13.49 5.05 19.11
CA ASN A 226 13.92 4.61 20.44
C ASN A 226 12.71 4.29 21.34
N ALA A 227 12.98 3.81 22.56
CA ALA A 227 11.97 3.49 23.58
C ALA A 227 11.05 4.66 23.98
N LYS A 228 11.40 5.91 23.60
CA LYS A 228 10.58 7.10 23.84
C LYS A 228 9.72 7.48 22.63
N GLY A 229 9.69 6.64 21.59
CA GLY A 229 8.96 6.92 20.35
C GLY A 229 9.58 8.02 19.49
N LYS A 230 10.86 8.37 19.69
CA LYS A 230 11.56 9.35 18.85
C LYS A 230 12.32 8.65 17.74
N ILE A 231 12.09 9.06 16.49
CA ILE A 231 12.84 8.60 15.32
C ILE A 231 14.31 8.94 15.50
N LYS A 232 15.15 7.92 15.34
CA LYS A 232 16.61 7.98 15.40
C LYS A 232 17.25 7.83 14.04
N ASN A 233 16.65 7.04 13.17
CA ASN A 233 17.18 6.79 11.85
C ASN A 233 16.08 6.46 10.84
N PHE A 234 16.41 6.66 9.57
CA PHE A 234 15.64 6.16 8.43
C PHE A 234 16.57 5.34 7.55
N TYR A 235 16.06 4.20 7.11
CA TYR A 235 16.73 3.35 6.14
C TYR A 235 15.88 3.27 4.87
N THR A 236 16.46 3.59 3.72
CA THR A 236 15.76 3.71 2.42
C THR A 236 16.38 2.80 1.36
N GLY A 237 16.99 1.69 1.77
CA GLY A 237 17.74 0.79 0.89
C GLY A 237 19.22 1.14 0.79
N HIS A 238 19.99 0.23 0.20
CA HIS A 238 21.43 0.38 0.00
C HIS A 238 21.74 0.49 -1.51
N PRO A 239 22.55 1.48 -1.96
CA PRO A 239 22.82 1.70 -3.39
C PRO A 239 23.46 0.50 -4.11
N ASP A 240 24.30 -0.26 -3.42
CA ASP A 240 25.03 -1.40 -4.01
C ASP A 240 24.14 -2.62 -4.30
N ILE A 241 22.88 -2.60 -3.84
CA ILE A 241 21.91 -3.63 -4.20
C ILE A 241 21.39 -3.23 -5.58
N ASN A 242 22.13 -3.67 -6.60
CA ASN A 242 21.97 -3.33 -8.01
C ASN A 242 20.62 -3.80 -8.55
N THR A 243 19.60 -2.99 -8.32
CA THR A 243 18.26 -3.17 -8.87
C THR A 243 17.78 -1.84 -9.41
N ASP A 244 17.31 -1.81 -10.65
CA ASP A 244 16.68 -0.64 -11.27
C ASP A 244 15.36 -0.23 -10.57
N CYS A 245 15.03 -0.87 -9.46
CA CYS A 245 13.80 -0.71 -8.70
C CYS A 245 14.07 -0.02 -7.34
N PRO A 246 13.12 0.80 -6.85
CA PRO A 246 13.24 1.45 -5.54
C PRO A 246 13.20 0.43 -4.39
N PHE A 247 13.71 0.83 -3.23
CA PHE A 247 13.64 0.02 -2.02
C PHE A 247 12.18 -0.15 -1.58
N LYS A 248 11.70 -1.40 -1.57
CA LYS A 248 10.31 -1.72 -1.21
C LYS A 248 10.24 -2.70 -0.04
N PRO A 249 10.33 -2.20 1.20
CA PRO A 249 10.24 -3.04 2.38
C PRO A 249 8.82 -3.61 2.51
N SER A 250 8.71 -4.94 2.55
CA SER A 250 7.42 -5.64 2.68
C SER A 250 7.22 -6.25 4.06
N ASP A 251 8.31 -6.66 4.71
CA ASP A 251 8.27 -7.32 6.01
C ASP A 251 9.50 -7.01 6.87
N ILE A 252 9.38 -7.18 8.18
CA ILE A 252 10.45 -6.88 9.13
C ILE A 252 10.42 -7.83 10.33
N GLU A 253 11.60 -8.30 10.75
CA GLU A 253 11.78 -9.15 11.92
C GLU A 253 13.03 -8.75 12.71
N VAL A 254 13.16 -9.26 13.93
CA VAL A 254 14.32 -9.04 14.79
C VAL A 254 15.07 -10.33 15.02
N THR A 255 16.39 -10.32 14.80
CA THR A 255 17.24 -11.45 15.17
C THR A 255 17.53 -11.45 16.67
N GLN A 256 17.87 -12.60 17.23
CA GLN A 256 18.40 -12.71 18.61
C GLN A 256 19.63 -11.83 18.89
N GLN A 257 20.40 -11.44 17.85
CA GLN A 257 21.50 -10.49 17.97
C GLN A 257 21.05 -9.02 17.89
N GLU A 258 19.75 -8.76 18.04
CA GLU A 258 19.12 -7.44 18.09
C GLU A 258 19.21 -6.64 16.77
N ASN A 259 19.50 -7.31 15.65
CA ASN A 259 19.50 -6.71 14.32
C ASN A 259 18.09 -6.77 13.73
N PHE A 260 17.71 -5.78 12.93
CA PHE A 260 16.48 -5.83 12.14
C PHE A 260 16.78 -6.49 10.80
N LEU A 261 15.99 -7.49 10.44
CA LEU A 261 15.93 -8.02 9.08
C LEU A 261 14.78 -7.36 8.36
N VAL A 262 15.01 -6.86 7.15
CA VAL A 262 13.98 -6.20 6.34
C VAL A 262 13.94 -6.86 4.98
N LEU A 263 12.79 -7.41 4.63
CA LEU A 263 12.59 -8.00 3.30
C LEU A 263 12.24 -6.91 2.31
N ASP A 264 13.01 -6.83 1.23
CA ASP A 264 12.69 -6.06 0.05
C ASP A 264 12.08 -6.99 -1.01
N CYS A 265 10.81 -6.73 -1.36
CA CYS A 265 10.07 -7.56 -2.29
C CYS A 265 10.33 -7.25 -3.77
N GLN A 266 10.95 -6.12 -4.08
CA GLN A 266 11.38 -5.77 -5.44
C GLN A 266 12.78 -6.28 -5.72
N SER A 267 13.70 -6.09 -4.78
CA SER A 267 15.08 -6.57 -4.97
C SER A 267 15.24 -8.05 -4.65
N CYS A 268 14.23 -8.68 -4.04
CA CYS A 268 14.28 -10.05 -3.53
C CYS A 268 15.52 -10.27 -2.65
N CYS A 269 15.72 -9.35 -1.69
CA CYS A 269 16.81 -9.40 -0.73
C CYS A 269 16.28 -9.21 0.69
N VAL A 270 17.02 -9.72 1.67
CA VAL A 270 16.80 -9.41 3.08
C VAL A 270 17.94 -8.53 3.57
N HIS A 271 17.64 -7.28 3.85
CA HIS A 271 18.60 -6.32 4.39
C HIS A 271 18.78 -6.57 5.89
N VAL A 272 20.01 -6.41 6.37
CA VAL A 272 20.36 -6.52 7.78
C VAL A 272 20.72 -5.14 8.29
N LEU A 273 19.95 -4.64 9.26
CA LEU A 273 20.20 -3.40 9.94
C LEU A 273 20.66 -3.67 11.39
N ASP A 274 21.58 -2.87 11.90
CA ASP A 274 21.93 -2.87 13.31
C ASP A 274 20.75 -2.43 14.20
N GLU A 275 20.91 -2.50 15.52
CA GLU A 275 19.88 -2.13 16.48
C GLU A 275 19.37 -0.67 16.39
N ARG A 276 20.08 0.19 15.65
CA ARG A 276 19.79 1.62 15.44
C ARG A 276 19.39 1.92 14.00
N GLY A 277 19.22 0.90 13.16
CA GLY A 277 18.83 1.03 11.76
C GLY A 277 19.98 1.30 10.79
N GLY A 278 21.23 1.13 11.20
CA GLY A 278 22.41 1.24 10.33
C GLY A 278 22.59 -0.02 9.47
N PHE A 279 22.90 0.13 8.18
CA PHE A 279 23.08 -1.02 7.29
C PHE A 279 24.32 -1.85 7.65
N LYS A 280 24.17 -3.17 7.72
CA LYS A 280 25.25 -4.13 7.99
C LYS A 280 25.55 -5.06 6.81
N GLY A 281 24.59 -5.25 5.91
CA GLY A 281 24.69 -6.17 4.78
C GLY A 281 23.32 -6.65 4.32
N PHE A 282 23.30 -7.61 3.41
CA PHE A 282 22.08 -8.21 2.90
C PHE A 282 22.28 -9.67 2.50
N TYR A 283 21.19 -10.41 2.44
CA TYR A 283 21.10 -11.74 1.85
C TYR A 283 20.33 -11.65 0.54
N ASP A 284 20.94 -12.13 -0.54
CA ASP A 284 20.26 -12.24 -1.84
C ASP A 284 19.46 -13.56 -1.88
N ILE A 285 18.15 -13.45 -2.04
CA ILE A 285 17.24 -14.60 -2.06
C ILE A 285 16.60 -14.84 -3.44
N ARG A 286 17.06 -14.14 -4.49
CA ARG A 286 16.55 -14.29 -5.87
C ARG A 286 16.62 -15.73 -6.38
N HIS A 287 17.66 -16.45 -5.98
CA HIS A 287 17.89 -17.84 -6.41
C HIS A 287 16.89 -18.85 -5.80
N ILE A 288 16.15 -18.49 -4.74
CA ILE A 288 15.21 -19.39 -4.07
C ILE A 288 13.90 -19.52 -4.87
N ASN A 289 13.43 -18.42 -5.46
CA ASN A 289 12.28 -18.40 -6.37
C ASN A 289 12.44 -17.24 -7.36
N PRO A 290 13.06 -17.48 -8.53
CA PRO A 290 13.39 -16.42 -9.50
C PRO A 290 12.17 -15.66 -10.03
N ASP A 291 11.03 -16.34 -10.12
CA ASP A 291 9.80 -15.80 -10.71
C ASP A 291 8.80 -15.31 -9.65
N GLY A 292 9.13 -15.48 -8.36
CA GLY A 292 8.27 -15.13 -7.24
C GLY A 292 8.69 -13.83 -6.56
N SER A 293 7.72 -12.97 -6.23
CA SER A 293 7.96 -11.82 -5.34
C SER A 293 7.76 -12.25 -3.88
N PRO A 294 8.80 -12.22 -3.03
CA PRO A 294 8.67 -12.57 -1.62
C PRO A 294 7.84 -11.50 -0.91
N GLN A 295 6.84 -11.91 -0.14
CA GLN A 295 5.92 -10.98 0.52
C GLN A 295 6.17 -10.89 2.03
N THR A 296 6.60 -12.00 2.63
CA THR A 296 6.77 -12.14 4.07
C THR A 296 7.90 -13.12 4.38
N PHE A 297 8.44 -13.05 5.59
CA PHE A 297 9.34 -14.07 6.08
C PHE A 297 9.21 -14.26 7.60
N ALA A 298 9.74 -15.38 8.10
CA ALA A 298 9.84 -15.65 9.52
C ALA A 298 11.19 -16.31 9.83
N LEU A 299 11.72 -16.04 11.02
CA LEU A 299 12.89 -16.73 11.56
C LEU A 299 12.47 -17.91 12.43
N ASP A 300 13.25 -18.99 12.42
CA ASP A 300 13.14 -20.01 13.45
C ASP A 300 13.67 -19.50 14.81
N ASN A 301 13.37 -20.25 15.87
CA ASN A 301 13.76 -19.88 17.24
C ASN A 301 15.27 -19.72 17.45
N ASN A 302 16.12 -20.19 16.52
CA ASN A 302 17.58 -20.15 16.62
C ASN A 302 18.23 -19.20 15.60
N ASN A 303 17.44 -18.44 14.82
CA ASN A 303 17.87 -17.67 13.65
C ASN A 303 18.73 -18.47 12.64
N LYS A 304 18.58 -19.78 12.61
CA LYS A 304 19.31 -20.66 11.70
C LYS A 304 18.61 -20.75 10.35
N TYR A 305 17.29 -20.69 10.36
CA TYR A 305 16.48 -20.80 9.15
C TYR A 305 15.60 -19.57 8.96
N LEU A 306 15.56 -19.12 7.72
CA LEU A 306 14.66 -18.09 7.22
C LEU A 306 13.60 -18.77 6.36
N TYR A 307 12.34 -18.67 6.78
CA TYR A 307 11.20 -19.14 5.99
C TYR A 307 10.64 -17.96 5.22
N VAL A 308 10.60 -18.05 3.88
CA VAL A 308 10.12 -16.96 3.02
C VAL A 308 8.81 -17.36 2.37
N GLY A 309 7.79 -16.53 2.54
CA GLY A 309 6.50 -16.67 1.88
C GLY A 309 6.48 -15.88 0.57
N TYR A 310 6.16 -16.57 -0.52
CA TYR A 310 6.01 -15.98 -1.86
C TYR A 310 4.53 -15.92 -2.24
N SER A 311 4.12 -14.86 -2.92
CA SER A 311 2.85 -14.87 -3.65
C SER A 311 3.02 -15.72 -4.91
N SER A 312 2.20 -16.76 -5.08
CA SER A 312 2.16 -17.52 -6.34
C SER A 312 1.60 -16.61 -7.43
N ILE A 313 2.45 -16.15 -8.34
CA ILE A 313 1.97 -15.64 -9.63
C ILE A 313 2.18 -16.77 -10.63
N GLN A 314 1.11 -17.51 -10.93
CA GLN A 314 1.06 -18.28 -12.17
C GLN A 314 0.92 -17.26 -13.30
N TYR A 315 2.02 -16.92 -13.96
CA TYR A 315 1.94 -16.36 -15.30
C TYR A 315 1.78 -17.54 -16.26
N GLU A 316 0.56 -17.77 -16.73
CA GLU A 316 0.35 -18.50 -17.97
C GLU A 316 1.02 -17.73 -19.11
N ASP A 317 1.72 -18.52 -19.93
CA ASP A 317 2.39 -18.21 -21.17
C ASP A 317 1.83 -16.99 -21.93
N SER A 318 2.63 -15.92 -22.00
CA SER A 318 2.69 -15.11 -23.21
C SER A 318 4.14 -14.73 -23.49
N LYS A 319 4.75 -15.52 -24.38
CA LYS A 319 5.96 -15.16 -25.10
C LYS A 319 5.90 -13.71 -25.59
N ALA A 320 6.80 -12.86 -25.12
CA ALA A 320 7.57 -11.95 -25.95
C ALA A 320 8.64 -11.22 -25.14
N GLY A 321 9.92 -11.42 -25.52
CA GLY A 321 10.91 -10.36 -25.45
C GLY A 321 11.80 -10.29 -24.23
N SER A 322 12.59 -11.33 -23.97
CA SER A 322 13.85 -11.19 -23.24
C SER A 322 14.83 -10.26 -23.96
N LYS A 323 15.38 -9.28 -23.24
CA LYS A 323 16.83 -8.97 -23.18
C LYS A 323 17.09 -7.83 -22.20
N CYS A 324 17.84 -8.10 -21.13
CA CYS A 324 18.82 -7.16 -20.60
C CYS A 324 20.15 -7.89 -20.45
N VAL A 325 21.19 -7.20 -20.91
CA VAL A 325 22.59 -7.63 -21.11
C VAL A 325 23.33 -7.68 -19.79
#